data_AF-A0A9W9SK97-F1
#
_entry.id   AF-A0A9W9SK97-F1
#
_cell.length_a   1.000
_cell.length_b   1.000
_cell.length_c   1.000
_cell.angle_alpha   90.00
_cell.angle_beta   90.00
_cell.angle_gamma   90.00
#
_symmetry.space_group_name_H-M   'P 1'
#
loop_
_entity.id
_entity.type
_entity.pdbx_description
1 polymer ?
#
loop_
_entity_poly.entity_id
_entity_poly.type
_entity_poly.pdbx_seq_one_letter_code
_entity_poly.pdbx_strand_id
1 'polypeptide(L)'
;MYGVASHLIETVTNQSLGSFLQDNIWLPLGMTETYISLEEAESAQQDVSQGFYMTEDGNITSTDRVFIETLRGADYVKWVSTLLNRGPPFSQSAYATLLGSHSIVSRNPVEPFQTPTLYGLGWMLQAYHGEVILSHEGSQFGYGASVVLLPQRKFGLVLLGNNMNGVNAAANVLAYHLIDEELDIPPERRFDWVKRYAK
;
A
#
# COMPACT_ATOMS: atom_id res chain seq x y z
N MET A 1 -6.86 16.03 -1.14
CA MET A 1 -6.89 15.62 -2.57
C MET A 1 -7.77 14.39 -2.76
N TYR A 2 -7.45 13.23 -2.18
CA TYR A 2 -8.25 12.01 -2.38
C TYR A 2 -9.70 12.09 -1.86
N GLY A 3 -9.99 12.83 -0.77
CA GLY A 3 -11.38 13.07 -0.37
C GLY A 3 -12.23 13.82 -1.40
N VAL A 4 -11.61 14.67 -2.24
CA VAL A 4 -12.31 15.31 -3.37
C VAL A 4 -12.57 14.31 -4.49
N ALA A 5 -11.63 13.38 -4.73
CA ALA A 5 -11.83 12.30 -5.70
C ALA A 5 -12.95 11.34 -5.25
N SER A 6 -12.99 11.01 -3.95
CA SER A 6 -14.09 10.28 -3.33
C SER A 6 -15.43 11.00 -3.56
N HIS A 7 -15.50 12.29 -3.22
CA HIS A 7 -16.72 13.08 -3.40
C HIS A 7 -17.14 13.20 -4.88
N LEU A 8 -16.18 13.26 -5.80
CA LEU A 8 -16.45 13.27 -7.24
C LEU A 8 -17.11 11.95 -7.68
N ILE A 9 -16.59 10.81 -7.22
CA ILE A 9 -17.21 9.49 -7.49
C ILE A 9 -18.64 9.50 -6.99
N GLU A 10 -18.87 9.93 -5.75
CA GLU A 10 -20.20 9.96 -5.15
C GLU A 10 -21.16 10.88 -5.91
N THR A 11 -20.68 12.06 -6.32
CA THR A 11 -21.48 13.05 -7.05
C THR A 11 -21.87 12.55 -8.45
N VAL A 12 -20.93 11.93 -9.17
CA VAL A 12 -21.15 11.51 -10.57
C VAL A 12 -21.94 10.20 -10.65
N THR A 13 -21.76 9.31 -9.69
CA THR A 13 -22.39 7.98 -9.69
C THR A 13 -23.68 7.94 -8.88
N ASN A 14 -23.90 8.92 -7.99
CA ASN A 14 -24.98 8.92 -7.02
C ASN A 14 -24.98 7.66 -6.11
N GLN A 15 -23.80 7.09 -5.88
CA GLN A 15 -23.54 5.98 -4.95
C GLN A 15 -22.60 6.47 -3.84
N SER A 16 -22.66 5.86 -2.65
CA SER A 16 -21.59 6.06 -1.67
C SER A 16 -20.28 5.48 -2.19
N LEU A 17 -19.13 5.98 -1.71
CA LEU A 17 -17.84 5.43 -2.10
C LEU A 17 -17.75 3.92 -1.78
N GLY A 18 -18.27 3.49 -0.63
CA GLY A 18 -18.25 2.08 -0.20
C GLY A 18 -18.98 1.16 -1.17
N SER A 19 -20.23 1.52 -1.52
CA SER A 19 -21.01 0.75 -2.50
C SER A 19 -20.34 0.74 -3.87
N PHE A 20 -19.80 1.88 -4.31
CA PHE A 20 -19.10 1.94 -5.59
C PHE A 20 -17.86 1.01 -5.61
N LEU A 21 -17.03 1.04 -4.57
CA LEU A 21 -15.85 0.16 -4.48
C LEU A 21 -16.26 -1.31 -4.37
N GLN A 22 -17.32 -1.61 -3.63
CA GLN A 22 -17.85 -2.97 -3.51
C GLN A 22 -18.27 -3.54 -4.87
N ASP A 23 -19.10 -2.80 -5.61
CA ASP A 23 -19.66 -3.25 -6.89
C ASP A 23 -18.62 -3.31 -8.00
N ASN A 24 -17.67 -2.36 -8.02
CA ASN A 24 -16.76 -2.19 -9.15
C ASN A 24 -15.37 -2.77 -8.94
N ILE A 25 -14.96 -3.05 -7.69
CA ILE A 25 -13.62 -3.58 -7.37
C ILE A 25 -13.72 -4.83 -6.50
N TRP A 26 -14.36 -4.74 -5.33
CA TRP A 26 -14.25 -5.82 -4.34
C TRP A 26 -14.99 -7.09 -4.76
N LEU A 27 -16.26 -6.99 -5.16
CA LEU A 27 -17.03 -8.15 -5.62
C LEU A 27 -16.42 -8.78 -6.90
N PRO A 28 -16.04 -8.00 -7.95
CA PRO A 28 -15.38 -8.57 -9.12
C PRO A 28 -14.07 -9.30 -8.83
N LEU A 29 -13.35 -8.89 -7.77
CA LEU A 29 -12.09 -9.51 -7.35
C LEU A 29 -12.26 -10.56 -6.24
N GLY A 30 -13.49 -10.79 -5.79
CA GLY A 30 -13.79 -11.68 -4.67
C GLY A 30 -13.19 -11.22 -3.34
N MET A 31 -13.01 -9.91 -3.14
CA MET A 31 -12.53 -9.29 -1.91
C MET A 31 -13.67 -9.14 -0.88
N THR A 32 -14.17 -10.26 -0.36
CA THR A 32 -15.35 -10.34 0.51
C THR A 32 -15.10 -9.90 1.95
N GLU A 33 -13.85 -9.63 2.31
CA GLU A 33 -13.42 -9.21 3.63
C GLU A 33 -12.73 -7.84 3.58
N THR A 34 -13.15 -6.99 2.64
CA THR A 34 -12.71 -5.60 2.54
C THR A 34 -13.88 -4.68 2.86
N TYR A 35 -13.69 -3.77 3.81
CA TYR A 35 -14.73 -2.91 4.37
C TYR A 35 -14.28 -1.45 4.37
N ILE A 36 -15.22 -0.50 4.32
CA ILE A 36 -14.90 0.94 4.34
C ILE A 36 -14.93 1.56 5.74
N SER A 37 -15.45 0.82 6.74
CA SER A 37 -15.61 1.27 8.12
C SER A 37 -15.44 0.12 9.12
N LEU A 38 -15.15 0.48 10.38
CA LEU A 38 -15.05 -0.48 11.50
C LEU A 38 -16.36 -1.17 11.73
N GLU A 39 -17.42 -0.37 11.72
CA GLU A 39 -18.77 -0.82 12.00
C GLU A 39 -19.18 -1.91 11.01
N GLU A 40 -18.84 -1.78 9.73
CA GLU A 40 -19.07 -2.83 8.72
C GLU A 40 -18.26 -4.10 9.00
N ALA A 41 -16.98 -3.96 9.36
CA ALA A 41 -16.11 -5.09 9.67
C ALA A 41 -16.58 -5.84 10.94
N GLU A 42 -16.88 -5.12 12.02
CA GLU A 42 -17.40 -5.67 13.27
C GLU A 42 -18.77 -6.32 13.07
N SER A 43 -19.66 -5.69 12.30
CA SER A 43 -20.97 -6.24 11.94
C SER A 43 -20.86 -7.53 11.14
N ALA A 44 -19.81 -7.68 10.34
CA ALA A 44 -19.48 -8.90 9.61
C ALA A 44 -18.82 -9.98 10.51
N GLN A 45 -18.77 -9.76 11.83
CA GLN A 45 -18.21 -10.67 12.85
C GLN A 45 -16.77 -11.11 12.54
N GLN A 46 -16.02 -10.19 11.97
CA GLN A 46 -14.67 -10.41 11.53
C GLN A 46 -13.67 -10.20 12.67
N ASP A 47 -12.63 -11.03 12.73
CA ASP A 47 -11.48 -10.78 13.60
C ASP A 47 -10.73 -9.54 13.08
N VAL A 48 -10.68 -8.49 13.89
CA VAL A 48 -10.04 -7.21 13.60
C VAL A 48 -8.94 -7.01 14.62
N SER A 49 -7.70 -6.83 14.15
CA SER A 49 -6.56 -6.59 15.02
C SER A 49 -6.75 -5.29 15.79
N GLN A 50 -6.48 -5.27 17.10
CA GLN A 50 -6.33 -4.04 17.86
C GLN A 50 -5.09 -3.26 17.38
N GLY A 51 -5.23 -1.94 17.21
CA GLY A 51 -4.14 -1.03 16.88
C GLY A 51 -3.38 -0.55 18.11
N PHE A 52 -2.06 -0.34 17.96
CA PHE A 52 -1.17 0.09 19.05
C PHE A 52 -0.28 1.27 18.66
N TYR A 53 0.12 2.07 19.64
CA TYR A 53 1.12 3.11 19.48
C TYR A 53 2.12 3.08 20.65
N MET A 54 3.29 3.65 20.42
CA MET A 54 4.33 3.80 21.45
C MET A 54 4.22 5.19 22.08
N THR A 55 4.15 5.27 23.40
CA THR A 55 4.18 6.54 24.14
C THR A 55 5.60 7.10 24.18
N GLU A 56 5.75 8.38 24.58
CA GLU A 56 7.06 9.01 24.75
C GLU A 56 7.95 8.26 25.75
N ASP A 57 7.34 7.63 26.77
CA ASP A 57 8.03 6.81 27.77
C ASP A 57 8.42 5.40 27.26
N GLY A 58 8.14 5.08 25.98
CA GLY A 58 8.47 3.80 25.37
C GLY A 58 7.47 2.67 25.62
N ASN A 59 6.32 2.96 26.24
CA ASN A 59 5.29 1.95 26.50
C ASN A 59 4.39 1.73 25.27
N ILE A 60 3.99 0.49 25.03
CA ILE A 60 3.03 0.14 23.97
C ILE A 60 1.60 0.24 24.55
N THR A 61 0.76 1.07 23.93
CA THR A 61 -0.62 1.32 24.37
C THR A 61 -1.58 1.08 23.20
N SER A 62 -2.74 0.47 23.47
CA SER A 62 -3.79 0.27 22.46
C SER A 62 -4.48 1.59 22.10
N THR A 63 -5.04 1.67 20.91
CA THR A 63 -5.84 2.82 20.47
C THR A 63 -7.04 2.39 19.64
N ASP A 64 -8.15 3.07 19.90
CA ASP A 64 -9.41 2.94 19.14
C ASP A 64 -9.58 4.11 18.16
N ARG A 65 -8.54 4.94 17.99
CA ARG A 65 -8.57 6.08 17.09
C ARG A 65 -8.39 5.59 15.66
N VAL A 66 -9.43 5.15 14.99
CA VAL A 66 -9.38 4.83 13.56
C VAL A 66 -10.23 5.83 12.80
N PHE A 67 -9.61 6.60 11.90
CA PHE A 67 -10.29 7.71 11.20
C PHE A 67 -10.86 7.31 9.83
N ILE A 68 -10.27 6.31 9.20
CA ILE A 68 -10.66 5.77 7.90
C ILE A 68 -10.24 4.31 7.91
N GLU A 69 -11.16 3.43 7.58
CA GLU A 69 -10.93 2.00 7.63
C GLU A 69 -10.96 1.44 6.22
N THR A 70 -9.85 0.85 5.85
CA THR A 70 -9.85 -0.27 4.91
C THR A 70 -8.64 -1.04 5.36
N LEU A 71 -8.76 -2.36 5.55
CA LEU A 71 -7.72 -3.34 5.21
C LEU A 71 -7.99 -4.71 5.84
N ARG A 72 -7.97 -5.73 5.00
CA ARG A 72 -7.56 -7.09 5.37
C ARG A 72 -6.48 -7.57 4.40
N GLY A 73 -5.43 -8.18 4.92
CA GLY A 73 -4.24 -8.54 4.14
C GLY A 73 -4.49 -9.58 3.05
N ALA A 74 -5.36 -10.56 3.30
CA ALA A 74 -5.62 -11.66 2.36
C ALA A 74 -6.31 -11.17 1.08
N ASP A 75 -7.28 -10.26 1.19
CA ASP A 75 -7.95 -9.67 0.04
C ASP A 75 -7.07 -8.70 -0.73
N TYR A 76 -6.16 -8.01 -0.03
CA TYR A 76 -5.24 -7.10 -0.67
C TYR A 76 -4.26 -7.82 -1.62
N VAL A 77 -3.97 -9.10 -1.38
CA VAL A 77 -3.20 -9.93 -2.32
C VAL A 77 -3.97 -10.14 -3.63
N LYS A 78 -5.31 -10.24 -3.60
CA LYS A 78 -6.15 -10.33 -4.81
C LYS A 78 -6.08 -9.03 -5.62
N TRP A 79 -6.10 -7.89 -4.93
CA TRP A 79 -5.88 -6.57 -5.52
C TRP A 79 -4.48 -6.45 -6.17
N VAL A 80 -3.42 -6.77 -5.43
CA VAL A 80 -2.04 -6.74 -5.93
C VAL A 80 -1.84 -7.68 -7.12
N SER A 81 -2.35 -8.91 -7.04
CA SER A 81 -2.31 -9.87 -8.14
C SER A 81 -3.00 -9.33 -9.39
N THR A 82 -4.14 -8.66 -9.22
CA THR A 82 -4.87 -8.02 -10.32
C THR A 82 -4.06 -6.90 -10.97
N LEU A 83 -3.39 -6.06 -10.17
CA LEU A 83 -2.51 -5.00 -10.69
C LEU A 83 -1.33 -5.54 -11.48
N LEU A 84 -0.66 -6.58 -10.96
CA LEU A 84 0.49 -7.20 -11.61
C LEU A 84 0.12 -7.93 -12.91
N ASN A 85 -1.05 -8.59 -12.93
CA ASN A 85 -1.52 -9.33 -14.09
C ASN A 85 -2.34 -8.50 -15.08
N ARG A 86 -2.65 -7.24 -14.73
CA ARG A 86 -3.51 -6.34 -15.50
C ARG A 86 -4.87 -6.98 -15.85
N GLY A 87 -5.50 -7.60 -14.84
CA GLY A 87 -6.78 -8.30 -14.95
C GLY A 87 -8.01 -7.38 -14.99
N PRO A 88 -9.23 -7.93 -15.08
CA PRO A 88 -10.43 -7.15 -14.77
C PRO A 88 -10.37 -6.62 -13.33
N PRO A 89 -11.04 -5.51 -12.98
CA PRO A 89 -12.09 -4.82 -13.74
C PRO A 89 -11.59 -3.70 -14.67
N PHE A 90 -10.29 -3.42 -14.74
CA PHE A 90 -9.78 -2.29 -15.52
C PHE A 90 -9.44 -2.65 -16.97
N SER A 91 -9.51 -1.64 -17.86
CA SER A 91 -8.97 -1.76 -19.21
C SER A 91 -7.44 -1.67 -19.21
N GLN A 92 -6.80 -2.16 -20.29
CA GLN A 92 -5.34 -2.05 -20.44
C GLN A 92 -4.85 -0.60 -20.45
N SER A 93 -5.63 0.34 -21.00
CA SER A 93 -5.29 1.76 -20.96
C SER A 93 -5.40 2.33 -19.55
N ALA A 94 -6.39 1.89 -18.77
CA ALA A 94 -6.53 2.31 -17.38
C ALA A 94 -5.33 1.88 -16.52
N TYR A 95 -4.76 0.70 -16.77
CA TYR A 95 -3.51 0.28 -16.10
C TYR A 95 -2.31 1.18 -16.43
N ALA A 96 -2.16 1.58 -17.69
CA ALA A 96 -1.09 2.49 -18.09
C ALA A 96 -1.24 3.87 -17.41
N THR A 97 -2.48 4.34 -17.26
CA THR A 97 -2.77 5.58 -16.53
C THR A 97 -2.57 5.41 -15.02
N LEU A 98 -3.04 4.33 -14.40
CA LEU A 98 -2.97 4.09 -12.96
C LEU A 98 -1.53 3.94 -12.47
N LEU A 99 -0.74 3.13 -13.18
CA LEU A 99 0.63 2.76 -12.81
C LEU A 99 1.69 3.60 -13.53
N GLY A 100 1.29 4.63 -14.29
CA GLY A 100 2.19 5.58 -14.94
C GLY A 100 2.51 6.78 -14.03
N SER A 101 3.65 7.43 -14.27
CA SER A 101 4.04 8.65 -13.56
C SER A 101 3.35 9.90 -14.13
N HIS A 102 2.79 10.74 -13.27
CA HIS A 102 2.11 11.99 -13.63
C HIS A 102 2.74 13.23 -13.03
N SER A 103 3.59 13.08 -12.00
CA SER A 103 4.32 14.20 -11.40
C SER A 103 5.67 13.77 -10.80
N ILE A 104 6.51 14.75 -10.52
CA ILE A 104 7.81 14.58 -9.88
C ILE A 104 7.68 15.04 -8.42
N VAL A 105 7.89 14.13 -7.48
CA VAL A 105 7.89 14.42 -6.03
C VAL A 105 9.26 14.95 -5.60
N SER A 106 10.32 14.25 -5.96
CA SER A 106 11.70 14.67 -5.74
C SER A 106 12.47 14.56 -7.04
N ARG A 107 13.08 15.67 -7.47
CA ARG A 107 13.88 15.73 -8.70
C ARG A 107 15.19 14.97 -8.60
N ASN A 108 15.76 14.91 -7.40
CA ASN A 108 17.05 14.28 -7.19
C ASN A 108 16.81 12.85 -6.70
N PRO A 109 17.44 11.85 -7.32
CA PRO A 109 17.49 10.50 -6.77
C PRO A 109 18.06 10.53 -5.35
N VAL A 110 17.50 9.70 -4.48
CA VAL A 110 18.01 9.47 -3.13
C VAL A 110 18.52 8.03 -3.11
N GLU A 111 19.77 7.83 -2.72
CA GLU A 111 20.32 6.47 -2.64
C GLU A 111 19.43 5.56 -1.79
N PRO A 112 19.25 4.29 -2.17
CA PRO A 112 19.90 3.60 -3.30
C PRO A 112 19.12 3.68 -4.62
N PHE A 113 18.08 4.50 -4.70
CA PHE A 113 17.26 4.61 -5.91
C PHE A 113 17.98 5.37 -7.01
N GLN A 114 17.80 4.93 -8.25
CA GLN A 114 18.54 5.46 -9.42
C GLN A 114 17.78 6.57 -10.16
N THR A 115 16.53 6.83 -9.80
CA THR A 115 15.68 7.81 -10.46
C THR A 115 15.13 8.85 -9.47
N PRO A 116 14.67 10.00 -9.99
CA PRO A 116 13.74 10.86 -9.26
C PRO A 116 12.58 10.05 -8.66
N THR A 117 12.04 10.54 -7.55
CA THR A 117 10.79 9.99 -6.99
C THR A 117 9.63 10.58 -7.77
N LEU A 118 8.86 9.72 -8.42
CA LEU A 118 7.70 10.11 -9.23
C LEU A 118 6.41 9.71 -8.52
N TYR A 119 5.30 10.35 -8.86
CA TYR A 119 3.97 9.99 -8.37
C TYR A 119 3.03 9.71 -9.54
N GLY A 120 2.34 8.58 -9.46
CA GLY A 120 1.25 8.19 -10.35
C GLY A 120 -0.12 8.51 -9.76
N LEU A 121 -1.15 7.74 -10.12
CA LEU A 121 -2.46 7.84 -9.47
C LEU A 121 -2.49 6.95 -8.22
N GLY A 122 -1.97 7.47 -7.11
CA GLY A 122 -1.93 6.72 -5.85
C GLY A 122 -0.76 5.74 -5.75
N TRP A 123 0.34 6.02 -6.44
CA TRP A 123 1.55 5.20 -6.40
C TRP A 123 2.80 6.06 -6.45
N MET A 124 3.77 5.79 -5.60
CA MET A 124 5.14 6.29 -5.73
C MET A 124 5.90 5.39 -6.71
N LEU A 125 6.75 5.96 -7.57
CA LEU A 125 7.56 5.20 -8.51
C LEU A 125 9.03 5.61 -8.40
N GLN A 126 9.90 4.61 -8.29
CA GLN A 126 11.35 4.76 -8.29
C GLN A 126 12.00 3.54 -8.97
N ALA A 127 13.22 3.71 -9.50
CA ALA A 127 14.02 2.57 -9.94
C ALA A 127 14.99 2.14 -8.83
N TYR A 128 15.07 0.83 -8.59
CA TYR A 128 16.04 0.19 -7.70
C TYR A 128 16.62 -1.03 -8.43
N HIS A 129 17.96 -1.13 -8.47
CA HIS A 129 18.68 -2.12 -9.31
C HIS A 129 18.18 -2.24 -10.77
N GLY A 130 17.75 -1.13 -11.37
CA GLY A 130 17.27 -1.11 -12.76
C GLY A 130 15.80 -1.56 -12.94
N GLU A 131 15.14 -1.97 -11.85
CA GLU A 131 13.73 -2.37 -11.84
C GLU A 131 12.86 -1.22 -11.35
N VAL A 132 11.71 -1.02 -12.00
CA VAL A 132 10.71 -0.05 -11.55
C VAL A 132 9.93 -0.65 -10.40
N ILE A 133 10.01 0.01 -9.25
CA ILE A 133 9.23 -0.29 -8.07
C ILE A 133 8.09 0.72 -7.99
N LEU A 134 6.87 0.21 -7.83
CA LEU A 134 5.74 1.03 -7.39
C LEU A 134 5.46 0.74 -5.93
N SER A 135 5.27 1.78 -5.13
CA SER A 135 4.94 1.61 -3.72
C SER A 135 3.82 2.53 -3.28
N HIS A 136 3.09 2.09 -2.25
CA HIS A 136 2.17 2.93 -1.52
C HIS A 136 2.27 2.56 -0.04
N GLU A 137 2.53 3.57 0.79
CA GLU A 137 2.54 3.42 2.24
C GLU A 137 1.17 3.79 2.81
N GLY A 138 0.78 3.12 3.88
CA GLY A 138 -0.39 3.44 4.67
C GLY A 138 0.01 3.74 6.10
N SER A 139 -0.61 4.76 6.67
CA SER A 139 -0.39 5.16 8.05
C SER A 139 -1.71 5.60 8.64
N GLN A 140 -2.12 4.92 9.69
CA GLN A 140 -3.27 5.29 10.51
C GLN A 140 -2.85 5.16 11.97
N PHE A 141 -3.51 5.88 12.87
CA PHE A 141 -3.30 5.67 14.30
C PHE A 141 -3.50 4.19 14.64
N GLY A 142 -2.47 3.57 15.18
CA GLY A 142 -2.49 2.15 15.52
C GLY A 142 -2.11 1.19 14.40
N TYR A 143 -1.91 1.63 13.15
CA TYR A 143 -1.67 0.73 12.02
C TYR A 143 -0.71 1.29 10.97
N GLY A 144 0.13 0.41 10.42
CA GLY A 144 1.04 0.70 9.32
C GLY A 144 0.83 -0.29 8.18
N ALA A 145 1.02 0.18 6.95
CA ALA A 145 0.96 -0.64 5.75
C ALA A 145 2.05 -0.26 4.76
N SER A 146 2.61 -1.25 4.07
CA SER A 146 3.48 -1.04 2.92
C SER A 146 3.09 -2.01 1.82
N VAL A 147 2.78 -1.46 0.65
CA VAL A 147 2.41 -2.22 -0.55
C VAL A 147 3.44 -1.91 -1.61
N VAL A 148 4.04 -2.95 -2.18
CA VAL A 148 5.10 -2.82 -3.18
C VAL A 148 4.81 -3.71 -4.37
N LEU A 149 5.01 -3.19 -5.58
CA LEU A 149 4.84 -3.89 -6.84
C LEU A 149 6.12 -3.81 -7.68
N LEU A 150 6.55 -4.96 -8.20
CA LEU A 150 7.56 -5.08 -9.25
C LEU A 150 6.90 -5.69 -10.50
N PRO A 151 6.25 -4.87 -11.35
CA PRO A 151 5.43 -5.38 -12.44
C PRO A 151 6.19 -6.26 -13.44
N GLN A 152 7.47 -5.94 -13.71
CA GLN A 152 8.31 -6.71 -14.64
C GLN A 152 8.61 -8.12 -14.12
N ARG A 153 8.64 -8.30 -12.80
CA ARG A 153 8.84 -9.58 -12.11
C ARG A 153 7.55 -10.32 -11.80
N LYS A 154 6.39 -9.67 -11.98
CA LYS A 154 5.09 -10.12 -11.44
C LYS A 154 5.16 -10.46 -9.95
N PHE A 155 5.97 -9.69 -9.23
CA PHE A 155 6.20 -9.84 -7.81
C PHE A 155 5.57 -8.67 -7.06
N GLY A 156 4.97 -8.94 -5.90
CA GLY A 156 4.37 -7.90 -5.08
C GLY A 156 4.29 -8.31 -3.63
N LEU A 157 4.33 -7.31 -2.75
CA LEU A 157 4.35 -7.47 -1.30
C LEU A 157 3.24 -6.63 -0.70
N VAL A 158 2.56 -7.20 0.29
CA VAL A 158 1.62 -6.50 1.17
C VAL A 158 2.07 -6.78 2.60
N LEU A 159 2.49 -5.74 3.29
CA LEU A 159 2.96 -5.81 4.67
C LEU A 159 2.05 -4.93 5.51
N LEU A 160 1.35 -5.54 6.46
CA LEU A 160 0.42 -4.86 7.36
C LEU A 160 0.88 -5.09 8.79
N GLY A 161 0.67 -4.11 9.64
CA GLY A 161 0.91 -4.27 11.06
C GLY A 161 0.11 -3.29 11.89
N ASN A 162 -0.03 -3.62 13.16
CA ASN A 162 -0.87 -2.94 14.13
C ASN A 162 -0.07 -2.00 15.04
N ASN A 163 0.94 -1.34 14.47
CA ASN A 163 1.63 -0.21 15.06
C ASN A 163 2.09 0.74 13.96
N MET A 164 1.80 2.03 14.07
CA MET A 164 2.03 2.97 12.96
C MET A 164 3.51 3.10 12.55
N ASN A 165 4.36 3.59 13.45
CA ASN A 165 5.74 3.95 13.12
C ASN A 165 6.66 2.73 13.07
N GLY A 166 6.52 1.81 14.02
CA GLY A 166 7.38 0.62 14.10
C GLY A 166 7.16 -0.33 12.93
N VAL A 167 5.93 -0.45 12.44
CA VAL A 167 5.61 -1.32 11.30
C VAL A 167 6.16 -0.73 10.02
N ASN A 168 5.99 0.56 9.72
CA ASN A 168 6.48 1.08 8.43
C ASN A 168 8.01 0.95 8.30
N ALA A 169 8.75 1.13 9.40
CA ALA A 169 10.19 0.87 9.42
C ALA A 169 10.52 -0.62 9.19
N ALA A 170 9.95 -1.51 10.00
CA ALA A 170 10.21 -2.95 9.90
C ALA A 170 9.71 -3.55 8.56
N ALA A 171 8.53 -3.14 8.12
CA ALA A 171 7.92 -3.53 6.85
C ALA A 171 8.82 -3.10 5.68
N ASN A 172 9.31 -1.86 5.65
CA ASN A 172 10.19 -1.46 4.56
C ASN A 172 11.53 -2.22 4.58
N VAL A 173 12.12 -2.50 5.75
CA VAL A 173 13.32 -3.36 5.84
C VAL A 173 13.04 -4.76 5.28
N LEU A 174 11.93 -5.39 5.68
CA LEU A 174 11.53 -6.71 5.19
C LEU A 174 11.22 -6.67 3.69
N ALA A 175 10.52 -5.64 3.21
CA ALA A 175 10.15 -5.48 1.82
C ALA A 175 11.39 -5.44 0.94
N TYR A 176 12.35 -4.58 1.26
CA TYR A 176 13.56 -4.45 0.45
C TYR A 176 14.51 -5.64 0.61
N HIS A 177 14.51 -6.33 1.76
CA HIS A 177 15.20 -7.60 1.89
C HIS A 177 14.64 -8.64 0.89
N LEU A 178 13.32 -8.80 0.84
CA LEU A 178 12.66 -9.73 -0.09
C LEU A 178 12.82 -9.30 -1.55
N ILE A 179 12.87 -7.99 -1.84
CA ILE A 179 13.15 -7.48 -3.18
C ILE A 179 14.60 -7.76 -3.57
N ASP A 180 15.57 -7.58 -2.66
CA ASP A 180 16.96 -7.93 -2.93
C ASP A 180 17.11 -9.43 -3.22
N GLU A 181 16.35 -10.30 -2.55
CA GLU A 181 16.28 -11.74 -2.87
C GLU A 181 15.64 -11.99 -4.26
N GLU A 182 14.48 -11.41 -4.55
CA GLU A 182 13.78 -11.56 -5.85
C GLU A 182 14.60 -11.07 -7.04
N LEU A 183 15.48 -10.08 -6.80
CA LEU A 183 16.36 -9.51 -7.82
C LEU A 183 17.75 -10.18 -7.87
N ASP A 184 17.96 -11.26 -7.10
CA ASP A 184 19.24 -11.97 -6.99
C ASP A 184 20.43 -11.05 -6.64
N ILE A 185 20.19 -10.03 -5.80
CA ILE A 185 21.23 -9.08 -5.40
C ILE A 185 22.14 -9.75 -4.38
N PRO A 186 23.46 -9.83 -4.65
CA PRO A 186 24.38 -10.49 -3.72
C PRO A 186 24.56 -9.63 -2.46
N PRO A 187 24.76 -10.23 -1.27
CA PRO A 187 24.76 -9.53 0.02
C PRO A 187 25.68 -8.30 0.08
N GLU A 188 26.85 -8.36 -0.54
CA GLU A 188 27.83 -7.28 -0.57
C GLU A 188 27.41 -6.06 -1.41
N ARG A 189 26.37 -6.19 -2.22
CA ARG A 189 25.79 -5.10 -3.03
C ARG A 189 24.46 -4.59 -2.50
N ARG A 190 23.92 -5.19 -1.43
CA ARG A 190 22.65 -4.79 -0.84
C ARG A 190 22.81 -3.48 -0.07
N PHE A 191 21.82 -2.61 -0.19
CA PHE A 191 21.79 -1.38 0.58
C PHE A 191 21.41 -1.66 2.05
N ASP A 192 21.96 -0.87 2.97
CA ASP A 192 21.68 -1.01 4.40
C ASP A 192 20.32 -0.36 4.75
N TRP A 193 19.25 -1.11 4.49
CA TRP A 193 17.88 -0.71 4.80
C TRP A 193 17.62 -0.59 6.30
N VAL A 194 18.29 -1.39 7.13
CA VAL A 194 18.18 -1.29 8.59
C VAL A 194 18.65 0.08 9.04
N LYS A 195 19.84 0.52 8.62
CA LYS A 195 20.37 1.86 8.95
C LYS A 195 19.49 3.00 8.40
N ARG A 196 18.83 2.80 7.26
CA ARG A 196 17.90 3.80 6.70
C ARG A 196 16.67 4.00 7.58
N TYR A 197 16.11 2.92 8.11
CA TYR A 197 14.83 2.93 8.83
C TYR A 197 14.97 2.83 10.35
N ALA A 198 16.18 2.69 10.91
CA ALA A 198 16.44 2.66 12.35
C ALA A 198 16.30 4.02 13.07
N LYS A 199 15.64 5.02 12.46
CA LYS A 199 15.49 6.37 13.01
C LYS A 199 14.07 6.64 13.49
#